data_AF-A0A1G7NT41-F1
#
_entry.id   AF-A0A1G7NT41-F1
#
_cell.length_a   1.000
_cell.length_b   1.000
_cell.length_c   1.000
_cell.angle_alpha   90.00
_cell.angle_beta   90.00
_cell.angle_gamma   90.00
#
_symmetry.space_group_name_H-M   'P 1'
#
loop_
_entity.id
_entity.type
_entity.pdbx_description
1 polymer ?
#
loop_
_entity_poly.entity_id
_entity_poly.type
_entity_poly.pdbx_seq_one_letter_code
_entity_poly.pdbx_strand_id
1 'polypeptide(L)'
;MTSTLLKNHFSAIHQHMSMQQLGETFIEALPQNIAALKIPGRLITSDSRRAPIPAYVEHVPSIQLVMHEVLCHDTTQEAQSWAEQCFHAFLAKQEADDGVLRFFNGWNETHKTTSLVSAKIIMRLAADAVSIPTERHLGYSNVMAHMHEVAKDDFGLGHEGHDGMYDYMTDAFNASRWKEAPFIVSECNEFSEFLYNVGVAGHKFPMDTTEHKQSILNAMMTSIASELWNGREYNFIAQYVEEKLLSYTPSLSADNRALRNAKGYVMGHSGEVENRHGLHALAAAQAYSRNTAIAFDITKLKEVMLDYNQRVGNAFHGLHRALTA
;
A
#
# COMPACT_ATOMS: atom_id res chain seq x y z
N MET A 1 19.71 28.11 10.29
CA MET A 1 20.27 27.83 8.95
C MET A 1 19.99 26.37 8.66
N THR A 2 19.24 25.93 7.66
CA THR A 2 18.72 26.57 6.45
C THR A 2 17.39 25.89 6.14
N SER A 3 16.31 26.65 6.32
CA SER A 3 14.90 26.36 5.97
C SER A 3 14.68 26.33 4.45
N THR A 4 15.67 25.82 3.70
CA THR A 4 15.78 26.00 2.24
C THR A 4 15.67 24.68 1.48
N LEU A 5 15.72 23.52 2.16
CA LEU A 5 15.61 22.20 1.52
C LEU A 5 14.16 21.78 1.22
N LEU A 6 13.16 22.42 1.83
CA LEU A 6 11.73 22.14 1.58
C LEU A 6 11.11 23.01 0.48
N LYS A 7 11.88 23.93 -0.14
CA LYS A 7 11.34 24.92 -1.09
C LYS A 7 11.69 24.68 -2.56
N ASN A 8 12.43 23.64 -2.90
CA ASN A 8 12.96 23.45 -4.26
C ASN A 8 12.36 22.30 -5.09
N HIS A 9 11.18 21.74 -4.75
CA HIS A 9 10.59 20.65 -5.54
C HIS A 9 9.35 20.98 -6.39
N PHE A 10 8.88 22.24 -6.40
CA PHE A 10 7.64 22.58 -7.13
C PHE A 10 7.77 23.80 -8.05
N SER A 11 8.92 23.99 -8.69
CA SER A 11 9.04 24.96 -9.80
C SER A 11 9.83 24.39 -10.98
N ALA A 12 9.20 23.47 -11.71
CA ALA A 12 9.49 23.19 -13.10
C ALA A 12 8.24 22.49 -13.64
N ILE A 13 7.84 22.80 -14.87
CA ILE A 13 6.67 22.25 -15.58
C ILE A 13 6.50 20.76 -15.23
N HIS A 14 5.59 20.44 -14.30
CA HIS A 14 5.30 19.05 -13.92
C HIS A 14 4.36 18.49 -14.97
N GLN A 15 4.93 17.81 -15.95
CA GLN A 15 4.16 16.91 -16.78
C GLN A 15 3.53 15.89 -15.83
N HIS A 16 2.20 15.88 -15.72
CA HIS A 16 1.50 14.91 -14.89
C HIS A 16 1.92 13.50 -15.32
N MET A 17 2.36 12.70 -14.37
CA MET A 17 2.83 11.35 -14.60
C MET A 17 1.65 10.38 -14.52
N SER A 18 1.60 9.43 -15.46
CA SER A 18 0.70 8.27 -15.36
C SER A 18 1.18 7.29 -14.28
N MET A 19 0.31 6.39 -13.83
CA MET A 19 0.67 5.27 -12.96
C MET A 19 1.77 4.41 -13.58
N GLN A 20 1.78 4.28 -14.91
CA GLN A 20 2.85 3.59 -15.64
C GLN A 20 4.21 4.27 -15.43
N GLN A 21 4.30 5.58 -15.68
CA GLN A 21 5.54 6.34 -15.56
C GLN A 21 6.05 6.38 -14.11
N LEU A 22 5.13 6.46 -13.13
CA LEU A 22 5.45 6.36 -11.72
C LEU A 22 6.04 4.98 -11.38
N GLY A 23 5.50 3.91 -11.95
CA GLY A 23 6.01 2.55 -11.83
C GLY A 23 7.40 2.38 -12.43
N GLU A 24 7.63 2.89 -13.64
CA GLU A 24 8.92 2.85 -14.33
C GLU A 24 10.00 3.53 -13.48
N THR A 25 9.72 4.75 -13.01
CA THR A 25 10.63 5.54 -12.17
C THR A 25 11.05 4.77 -10.90
N PHE A 26 10.09 4.13 -10.23
CA PHE A 26 10.38 3.34 -9.04
C PHE A 26 11.25 2.11 -9.35
N ILE A 27 10.91 1.38 -10.41
CA ILE A 27 11.61 0.15 -10.80
C ILE A 27 13.04 0.46 -11.24
N GLU A 28 13.28 1.54 -11.98
CA GLU A 28 14.62 1.98 -12.37
C GLU A 28 15.52 2.25 -11.15
N ALA A 29 14.96 2.85 -10.10
CA ALA A 29 15.65 3.17 -8.84
C ALA A 29 15.69 2.00 -7.83
N LEU A 30 15.17 0.81 -8.19
CA LEU A 30 15.01 -0.30 -7.25
C LEU A 30 16.32 -0.71 -6.53
N PRO A 31 17.49 -0.85 -7.19
CA PRO A 31 18.73 -1.20 -6.51
C PRO A 31 19.13 -0.20 -5.43
N GLN A 32 18.97 1.09 -5.69
CA GLN A 32 19.27 2.18 -4.76
C GLN A 32 18.29 2.17 -3.58
N ASN A 33 17.00 1.96 -3.87
CA ASN A 33 15.95 1.89 -2.86
C ASN A 33 16.17 0.72 -1.89
N ILE A 34 16.53 -0.46 -2.41
CA ILE A 34 16.87 -1.63 -1.59
C ILE A 34 18.13 -1.38 -0.75
N ALA A 35 19.17 -0.77 -1.33
CA ALA A 35 20.41 -0.47 -0.61
C ALA A 35 20.20 0.50 0.57
N ALA A 36 19.22 1.41 0.46
CA ALA A 36 18.85 2.34 1.53
C ALA A 36 17.89 1.74 2.57
N LEU A 37 17.25 0.62 2.26
CA LEU A 37 16.19 0.03 3.06
C LEU A 37 16.70 -0.54 4.39
N LYS A 38 16.10 -0.12 5.49
CA LYS A 38 16.45 -0.59 6.84
C LYS A 38 15.28 -0.51 7.80
N ILE A 39 15.21 -1.44 8.74
CA ILE A 39 14.39 -1.29 9.94
C ILE A 39 15.05 -0.19 10.79
N PRO A 40 14.35 0.90 11.13
CA PRO A 40 14.91 2.00 11.90
C PRO A 40 15.49 1.56 13.24
N GLY A 41 16.47 2.30 13.75
CA GLY A 41 17.02 2.05 15.08
C GLY A 41 16.04 2.43 16.18
N ARG A 42 15.98 1.64 17.26
CA ARG A 42 15.00 1.82 18.34
C ARG A 42 15.67 2.15 19.66
N LEU A 43 15.13 3.15 20.38
CA LEU A 43 15.55 3.44 21.74
C LEU A 43 15.14 2.28 22.66
N ILE A 44 16.10 1.69 23.38
CA ILE A 44 15.88 0.57 24.31
C ILE A 44 15.76 1.12 25.73
N THR A 45 16.68 2.01 26.11
CA THR A 45 16.69 2.77 27.36
C THR A 45 16.96 4.23 27.05
N SER A 46 16.87 5.13 28.02
CA SER A 46 17.19 6.56 27.86
C SER A 46 18.52 6.82 27.14
N ASP A 47 19.52 5.97 27.40
CA ASP A 47 20.89 6.16 26.96
C ASP A 47 21.36 5.13 25.93
N SER A 48 20.49 4.19 25.52
CA SER A 48 20.84 3.11 24.61
C SER A 48 19.86 2.99 23.46
N ARG A 49 20.39 2.99 22.23
CA ARG A 49 19.63 2.81 20.99
C ARG A 49 20.20 1.63 20.21
N ARG A 50 19.33 0.69 19.83
CA ARG A 50 19.65 -0.33 18.83
C ARG A 50 19.96 0.36 17.50
N ALA A 51 21.09 0.01 16.88
CA ALA A 51 21.42 0.46 15.53
C ALA A 51 20.37 0.00 14.50
N PRO A 52 20.11 0.75 13.42
CA PRO A 52 19.26 0.29 12.32
C PRO A 52 19.69 -1.07 11.78
N ILE A 53 18.73 -1.89 11.34
CA ILE A 53 19.02 -3.20 10.72
C ILE A 53 18.80 -3.06 9.21
N PRO A 54 19.85 -3.17 8.38
CA PRO A 54 19.69 -3.17 6.93
C PRO A 54 18.79 -4.31 6.48
N ALA A 55 17.94 -4.05 5.49
CA ALA A 55 17.18 -5.11 4.84
C ALA A 55 18.11 -5.97 3.99
N TYR A 56 17.77 -7.26 3.85
CA TYR A 56 18.50 -8.18 3.00
C TYR A 56 17.57 -8.77 1.94
N VAL A 57 17.78 -8.34 0.70
CA VAL A 57 17.05 -8.79 -0.49
C VAL A 57 18.06 -9.37 -1.49
N GLU A 58 17.82 -10.62 -1.88
CA GLU A 58 18.61 -11.39 -2.84
C GLU A 58 18.00 -11.26 -4.25
N HIS A 59 18.81 -11.52 -5.28
CA HIS A 59 18.39 -11.55 -6.69
C HIS A 59 17.73 -10.24 -7.19
N VAL A 60 18.22 -9.09 -6.71
CA VAL A 60 17.69 -7.76 -7.07
C VAL A 60 17.50 -7.57 -8.59
N PRO A 61 18.44 -7.94 -9.48
CA PRO A 61 18.24 -7.78 -10.93
C PRO A 61 17.06 -8.60 -11.46
N SER A 62 16.85 -9.82 -10.94
CA SER A 62 15.75 -10.69 -11.36
C SER A 62 14.40 -10.18 -10.84
N ILE A 63 14.38 -9.63 -9.63
CA ILE A 63 13.19 -8.98 -9.07
C ILE A 63 12.85 -7.73 -9.87
N GLN A 64 13.84 -6.90 -10.20
CA GLN A 64 13.66 -5.70 -11.03
C GLN A 64 13.05 -6.07 -12.38
N LEU A 65 13.59 -7.10 -13.04
CA LEU A 65 13.07 -7.60 -14.31
C LEU A 65 11.61 -8.04 -14.18
N VAL A 66 11.28 -8.85 -13.16
CA VAL A 66 9.90 -9.31 -12.97
C VAL A 66 8.95 -8.18 -12.63
N MET A 67 9.35 -7.21 -11.80
CA MET A 67 8.53 -6.01 -11.54
C MET A 67 8.26 -5.25 -12.85
N HIS A 68 9.27 -5.11 -13.72
CA HIS A 68 9.11 -4.47 -15.02
C HIS A 68 8.18 -5.27 -15.94
N GLU A 69 8.34 -6.59 -16.00
CA GLU A 69 7.45 -7.46 -16.77
C GLU A 69 6.00 -7.40 -16.28
N VAL A 70 5.77 -7.38 -14.97
CA VAL A 70 4.42 -7.19 -14.40
C VAL A 70 3.87 -5.83 -14.79
N LEU A 71 4.69 -4.77 -14.67
CA LEU A 71 4.27 -3.41 -14.98
C LEU A 71 3.80 -3.30 -16.43
N CYS A 72 4.59 -3.82 -17.38
CA CYS A 72 4.29 -3.78 -18.81
C CYS A 72 3.27 -4.84 -19.28
N HIS A 73 2.77 -5.70 -18.39
CA HIS A 73 1.80 -6.73 -18.76
C HIS A 73 0.42 -6.12 -19.05
N ASP A 74 -0.29 -6.61 -20.06
CA ASP A 74 -1.61 -6.11 -20.49
C ASP A 74 -2.61 -5.99 -19.33
N THR A 75 -2.70 -7.02 -18.48
CA THR A 75 -3.51 -6.99 -17.24
C THR A 75 -3.22 -5.78 -16.36
N THR A 76 -1.94 -5.44 -16.17
CA THR A 76 -1.56 -4.30 -15.33
C THR A 76 -1.85 -2.98 -16.03
N GLN A 77 -1.56 -2.88 -17.33
CA GLN A 77 -1.85 -1.69 -18.13
C GLN A 77 -3.35 -1.39 -18.16
N GLU A 78 -4.18 -2.41 -18.35
CA GLU A 78 -5.65 -2.27 -18.33
C GLU A 78 -6.14 -1.85 -16.94
N ALA A 79 -5.65 -2.50 -15.87
CA ALA A 79 -6.00 -2.13 -14.50
C ALA A 79 -5.63 -0.68 -14.18
N GLN A 80 -4.42 -0.24 -14.56
CA GLN A 80 -3.98 1.15 -14.38
C GLN A 80 -4.84 2.12 -15.18
N SER A 81 -5.18 1.77 -16.42
CA SER A 81 -6.08 2.60 -17.24
C SER A 81 -7.44 2.80 -16.58
N TRP A 82 -8.01 1.75 -15.98
CA TRP A 82 -9.26 1.87 -15.22
C TRP A 82 -9.12 2.74 -13.98
N ALA A 83 -8.01 2.62 -13.24
CA ALA A 83 -7.75 3.45 -12.08
C ALA A 83 -7.61 4.93 -12.45
N GLU A 84 -6.82 5.25 -13.48
CA GLU A 84 -6.64 6.62 -13.98
C GLU A 84 -7.96 7.21 -14.50
N GLN A 85 -8.73 6.45 -15.29
CA GLN A 85 -10.06 6.87 -15.76
C GLN A 85 -11.02 7.11 -14.58
N CYS A 86 -11.02 6.24 -13.57
CA CYS A 86 -11.81 6.40 -12.36
C CYS A 86 -11.44 7.71 -11.64
N PHE A 87 -10.16 7.97 -11.42
CA PHE A 87 -9.71 9.22 -10.80
C PHE A 87 -10.05 10.43 -11.64
N HIS A 88 -9.88 10.40 -12.96
CA HIS A 88 -10.27 11.51 -13.82
C HIS A 88 -11.78 11.77 -13.78
N ALA A 89 -12.62 10.72 -13.74
CA ALA A 89 -14.06 10.86 -13.57
C ALA A 89 -14.40 11.53 -12.21
N PHE A 90 -13.77 11.11 -11.12
CA PHE A 90 -13.89 11.75 -9.81
C PHE A 90 -13.43 13.22 -9.84
N LEU A 91 -12.28 13.49 -10.45
CA LEU A 91 -11.72 14.83 -10.61
C LEU A 91 -12.62 15.76 -11.45
N ALA A 92 -13.48 15.22 -12.33
CA ALA A 92 -14.43 16.00 -13.11
C ALA A 92 -15.70 16.40 -12.34
N LYS A 93 -16.11 15.65 -11.31
CA LYS A 93 -17.31 15.94 -10.50
C LYS A 93 -17.21 17.30 -9.83
N GLN A 94 -18.26 18.12 -9.78
CA GLN A 94 -18.20 19.44 -9.13
C GLN A 94 -18.80 19.45 -7.72
N GLU A 95 -19.59 18.44 -7.38
CA GLU A 95 -20.28 18.30 -6.11
C GLU A 95 -20.37 16.82 -5.71
N ALA A 96 -20.61 16.56 -4.42
CA ALA A 96 -20.77 15.21 -3.90
C ALA A 96 -22.16 14.66 -4.20
N ASP A 97 -22.25 13.92 -5.30
CA ASP A 97 -23.41 13.11 -5.66
C ASP A 97 -23.28 11.66 -5.18
N ASP A 98 -24.29 10.84 -5.45
CA ASP A 98 -24.27 9.41 -5.13
C ASP A 98 -23.07 8.67 -5.74
N GLY A 99 -22.57 9.11 -6.91
CA GLY A 99 -21.39 8.56 -7.56
C GLY A 99 -20.11 8.85 -6.76
N VAL A 100 -19.96 10.06 -6.24
CA VAL A 100 -18.85 10.44 -5.34
C VAL A 100 -18.92 9.65 -4.03
N LEU A 101 -20.11 9.45 -3.47
CA LEU A 101 -20.30 8.64 -2.26
C LEU A 101 -19.92 7.17 -2.50
N ARG A 102 -20.31 6.61 -3.65
CA ARG A 102 -19.90 5.27 -4.09
C ARG A 102 -18.39 5.15 -4.31
N PHE A 103 -17.78 6.19 -4.89
CA PHE A 103 -16.33 6.25 -5.06
C PHE A 103 -15.60 6.14 -3.73
N PHE A 104 -15.94 6.97 -2.74
CA PHE A 104 -15.29 6.89 -1.43
C PHE A 104 -15.58 5.58 -0.70
N ASN A 105 -16.78 5.02 -0.86
CA ASN A 105 -17.07 3.68 -0.32
C ASN A 105 -16.14 2.61 -0.91
N GLY A 106 -16.14 2.48 -2.23
CA GLY A 106 -15.37 1.42 -2.89
C GLY A 106 -13.86 1.66 -2.84
N TRP A 107 -13.40 2.91 -2.92
CA TRP A 107 -11.98 3.22 -2.81
C TRP A 107 -11.45 2.87 -1.40
N ASN A 108 -12.22 3.10 -0.34
CA ASN A 108 -11.86 2.60 0.99
C ASN A 108 -11.72 1.07 1.04
N GLU A 109 -12.55 0.32 0.31
CA GLU A 109 -12.43 -1.15 0.24
C GLU A 109 -11.15 -1.62 -0.48
N THR A 110 -10.66 -0.86 -1.47
CA THR A 110 -9.43 -1.22 -2.20
C THR A 110 -8.16 -1.05 -1.35
N HIS A 111 -8.23 -0.35 -0.21
CA HIS A 111 -7.08 -0.04 0.65
C HIS A 111 -6.97 -0.87 1.92
N LYS A 112 -7.81 -1.90 2.07
CA LYS A 112 -7.85 -2.69 3.30
C LYS A 112 -6.73 -3.73 3.43
N THR A 113 -5.75 -3.78 2.53
CA THR A 113 -4.67 -4.79 2.58
C THR A 113 -3.94 -4.76 3.92
N THR A 114 -3.69 -3.59 4.51
CA THR A 114 -2.98 -3.52 5.80
C THR A 114 -3.71 -4.27 6.90
N SER A 115 -5.01 -4.02 7.09
CA SER A 115 -5.80 -4.70 8.13
C SER A 115 -6.17 -6.15 7.76
N LEU A 116 -6.39 -6.43 6.47
CA LEU A 116 -6.87 -7.74 6.01
C LEU A 116 -5.75 -8.74 5.72
N VAL A 117 -4.51 -8.30 5.48
CA VAL A 117 -3.37 -9.13 5.12
C VAL A 117 -2.15 -8.81 5.99
N SER A 118 -1.57 -7.60 5.89
CA SER A 118 -0.27 -7.26 6.52
C SER A 118 -0.29 -7.43 8.04
N ALA A 119 -1.32 -6.92 8.71
CA ALA A 119 -1.54 -7.06 10.15
C ALA A 119 -1.74 -8.51 10.56
N LYS A 120 -2.52 -9.27 9.77
CA LYS A 120 -2.78 -10.70 10.05
C LYS A 120 -1.51 -11.52 9.94
N ILE A 121 -0.59 -11.19 9.03
CA ILE A 121 0.74 -11.81 8.99
C ILE A 121 1.46 -11.60 10.31
N ILE A 122 1.51 -10.37 10.84
CA ILE A 122 2.14 -10.07 12.13
C ILE A 122 1.49 -10.88 13.25
N MET A 123 0.15 -10.90 13.32
CA MET A 123 -0.59 -11.65 14.35
C MET A 123 -0.31 -13.15 14.28
N ARG A 124 -0.28 -13.73 13.09
CA ARG A 124 0.03 -15.15 12.87
C ARG A 124 1.45 -15.47 13.29
N LEU A 125 2.43 -14.68 12.84
CA LEU A 125 3.83 -14.87 13.21
C LEU A 125 4.05 -14.71 14.73
N ALA A 126 3.34 -13.78 15.37
CA ALA A 126 3.40 -13.59 16.81
C ALA A 126 2.82 -14.80 17.57
N ALA A 127 1.72 -15.38 17.09
CA ALA A 127 1.15 -16.60 17.66
C ALA A 127 2.10 -17.80 17.50
N ASP A 128 2.75 -17.90 16.35
CA ASP A 128 3.69 -18.97 16.02
C ASP A 128 4.99 -18.88 16.85
N ALA A 129 5.42 -17.66 17.22
CA ALA A 129 6.73 -17.38 17.81
C ALA A 129 7.06 -18.22 19.06
N VAL A 130 6.06 -18.56 19.88
CA VAL A 130 6.26 -19.38 21.10
C VAL A 130 6.62 -20.83 20.79
N SER A 131 6.32 -21.29 19.57
CA SER A 131 6.54 -22.67 19.11
C SER A 131 7.77 -22.80 18.21
N ILE A 132 8.42 -21.69 17.84
CA ILE A 132 9.61 -21.70 16.99
C ILE A 132 10.84 -22.13 17.82
N PRO A 133 11.76 -22.95 17.28
CA PRO A 133 13.04 -23.24 17.94
C PRO A 133 13.90 -21.99 18.15
N THR A 134 14.67 -21.94 19.24
CA THR A 134 15.47 -20.77 19.64
C THR A 134 16.43 -20.31 18.53
N GLU A 135 17.02 -21.23 17.79
CA GLU A 135 17.94 -20.93 16.68
C GLU A 135 17.27 -20.18 15.50
N ARG A 136 15.94 -20.24 15.38
CA ARG A 136 15.16 -19.54 14.34
C ARG A 136 14.46 -18.27 14.85
N HIS A 137 14.48 -18.00 16.15
CA HIS A 137 13.78 -16.85 16.76
C HIS A 137 14.20 -15.52 16.16
N LEU A 138 15.49 -15.31 15.95
CA LEU A 138 16.00 -14.04 15.41
C LEU A 138 15.45 -13.79 14.00
N GLY A 139 15.47 -14.81 13.15
CA GLY A 139 14.96 -14.71 11.80
C GLY A 139 13.46 -14.44 11.77
N TYR A 140 12.69 -15.14 12.60
CA TYR A 140 11.25 -14.92 12.76
C TYR A 140 10.92 -13.49 13.25
N SER A 141 11.70 -13.01 14.23
CA SER A 141 11.58 -11.64 14.75
C SER A 141 11.91 -10.60 13.68
N ASN A 142 12.87 -10.88 12.81
CA ASN A 142 13.23 -9.98 11.72
C ASN A 142 12.14 -9.90 10.65
N VAL A 143 11.47 -11.02 10.35
CA VAL A 143 10.27 -11.03 9.47
C VAL A 143 9.18 -10.16 10.06
N MET A 144 8.84 -10.36 11.35
CA MET A 144 7.83 -9.55 12.03
C MET A 144 8.20 -8.06 12.06
N ALA A 145 9.48 -7.73 12.27
CA ALA A 145 9.95 -6.35 12.29
C ALA A 145 9.84 -5.67 10.92
N HIS A 146 10.05 -6.40 9.82
CA HIS A 146 9.79 -5.87 8.49
C HIS A 146 8.30 -5.66 8.23
N MET A 147 7.44 -6.63 8.57
CA MET A 147 5.99 -6.48 8.42
C MET A 147 5.43 -5.37 9.32
N HIS A 148 6.02 -5.14 10.50
CA HIS A 148 5.73 -3.97 11.32
C HIS A 148 5.98 -2.68 10.56
N GLU A 149 7.08 -2.55 9.81
CA GLU A 149 7.34 -1.34 9.02
C GLU A 149 6.32 -1.13 7.89
N VAL A 150 5.63 -2.19 7.44
CA VAL A 150 4.51 -2.10 6.47
C VAL A 150 3.25 -1.54 7.13
N ALA A 151 2.89 -2.06 8.32
CA ALA A 151 1.58 -1.80 8.91
C ALA A 151 1.54 -0.62 9.90
N LYS A 152 2.69 -0.18 10.41
CA LYS A 152 2.75 0.77 11.55
C LYS A 152 2.14 2.14 11.23
N ASP A 153 2.24 2.61 9.99
CA ASP A 153 1.85 3.98 9.62
C ASP A 153 0.31 4.05 9.53
N ASP A 154 -0.32 3.02 8.96
CA ASP A 154 -1.78 2.92 8.88
C ASP A 154 -2.43 2.79 10.26
N PHE A 155 -1.84 2.00 11.16
CA PHE A 155 -2.32 1.87 12.53
C PHE A 155 -1.93 3.04 13.46
N GLY A 156 -1.15 4.02 12.98
CA GLY A 156 -0.76 5.17 13.80
C GLY A 156 0.17 4.83 14.96
N LEU A 157 1.06 3.86 14.79
CA LEU A 157 2.04 3.49 15.82
C LEU A 157 3.20 4.50 15.84
N GLY A 158 2.94 5.69 16.37
CA GLY A 158 3.91 6.79 16.51
C GLY A 158 3.45 8.14 15.94
N HIS A 159 2.27 8.19 15.32
CA HIS A 159 1.58 9.37 14.80
C HIS A 159 0.07 9.08 14.68
N GLU A 160 -0.77 10.04 14.30
CA GLU A 160 -2.18 9.73 13.96
C GLU A 160 -2.20 8.74 12.77
N GLY A 161 -2.94 7.64 12.91
CA GLY A 161 -3.01 6.59 11.88
C GLY A 161 -3.78 7.04 10.64
N HIS A 162 -3.43 6.48 9.49
CA HIS A 162 -4.06 6.83 8.23
C HIS A 162 -5.57 6.53 8.19
N ASP A 163 -6.03 5.50 8.92
CA ASP A 163 -7.45 5.13 9.00
C ASP A 163 -8.34 6.30 9.49
N GLY A 164 -7.82 7.12 10.42
CA GLY A 164 -8.53 8.32 10.89
C GLY A 164 -8.50 9.50 9.92
N MET A 165 -7.58 9.48 8.95
CA MET A 165 -7.41 10.56 7.97
C MET A 165 -8.41 10.49 6.82
N TYR A 166 -8.95 9.30 6.52
CA TYR A 166 -9.90 9.12 5.44
C TYR A 166 -11.17 9.94 5.68
N ASP A 167 -11.69 9.94 6.91
CA ASP A 167 -12.90 10.69 7.26
C ASP A 167 -12.70 12.20 7.05
N TYR A 168 -11.56 12.78 7.46
CA TYR A 168 -11.26 14.20 7.20
C TYR A 168 -11.26 14.54 5.71
N MET A 169 -10.74 13.65 4.86
CA MET A 169 -10.75 13.83 3.41
C MET A 169 -12.18 13.77 2.87
N THR A 170 -12.95 12.75 3.22
CA THR A 170 -14.33 12.60 2.72
C THR A 170 -15.25 13.73 3.20
N ASP A 171 -15.09 14.21 4.43
CA ASP A 171 -15.82 15.35 4.97
C ASP A 171 -15.49 16.63 4.19
N ALA A 172 -14.21 16.85 3.84
CA ALA A 172 -13.78 17.97 3.02
C ALA A 172 -14.34 17.93 1.58
N PHE A 173 -14.78 16.76 1.12
CA PHE A 173 -15.53 16.57 -0.13
C PHE A 173 -17.05 16.64 0.06
N ASN A 174 -17.57 16.94 1.25
CA ASN A 174 -18.99 16.85 1.60
C ASN A 174 -19.60 15.46 1.40
N ALA A 175 -18.78 14.41 1.57
CA ALA A 175 -19.12 13.03 1.27
C ALA A 175 -19.33 12.16 2.53
N SER A 176 -19.66 12.74 3.70
CA SER A 176 -19.72 12.05 5.01
C SER A 176 -20.64 10.82 5.08
N ARG A 177 -21.59 10.71 4.14
CA ARG A 177 -22.54 9.59 4.03
C ARG A 177 -21.97 8.36 3.32
N TRP A 178 -20.73 8.41 2.85
CA TRP A 178 -20.11 7.35 2.02
C TRP A 178 -20.15 5.94 2.66
N LYS A 179 -20.25 5.83 3.99
CA LYS A 179 -20.33 4.57 4.73
C LYS A 179 -21.69 3.86 4.63
N GLU A 180 -22.73 4.53 4.14
CA GLU A 180 -24.08 3.96 4.08
C GLU A 180 -24.19 2.83 3.05
N ALA A 181 -24.98 1.80 3.37
CA ALA A 181 -25.15 0.61 2.53
C ALA A 181 -25.57 0.87 1.06
N PRO A 182 -26.36 1.91 0.71
CA PRO A 182 -26.71 2.18 -0.68
C PRO A 182 -25.51 2.51 -1.58
N PHE A 183 -24.38 2.94 -1.02
CA PHE A 183 -23.19 3.36 -1.76
C PHE A 183 -22.19 2.23 -2.01
N ILE A 184 -22.49 1.00 -1.59
CA ILE A 184 -21.64 -0.16 -1.83
C ILE A 184 -21.47 -0.39 -3.34
N VAL A 185 -20.23 -0.69 -3.74
CA VAL A 185 -19.85 -1.15 -5.08
C VAL A 185 -19.40 -2.61 -4.96
N SER A 186 -20.09 -3.51 -5.66
CA SER A 186 -19.90 -4.97 -5.55
C SER A 186 -18.46 -5.41 -5.81
N GLU A 187 -17.87 -4.90 -6.88
CA GLU A 187 -16.53 -5.25 -7.35
C GLU A 187 -15.47 -4.89 -6.30
N CYS A 188 -15.69 -3.82 -5.52
CA CYS A 188 -14.80 -3.41 -4.43
C CYS A 188 -14.94 -4.32 -3.20
N ASN A 189 -16.15 -4.79 -2.89
CA ASN A 189 -16.36 -5.78 -1.83
C ASN A 189 -15.79 -7.15 -2.20
N GLU A 190 -15.92 -7.58 -3.46
CA GLU A 190 -15.28 -8.81 -3.94
C GLU A 190 -13.75 -8.74 -3.81
N PHE A 191 -13.18 -7.55 -4.05
CA PHE A 191 -11.76 -7.31 -3.83
C PHE A 191 -11.37 -7.41 -2.34
N SER A 192 -12.13 -6.78 -1.43
CA SER A 192 -11.83 -6.87 0.00
C SER A 192 -12.06 -8.27 0.57
N GLU A 193 -13.03 -9.03 0.05
CA GLU A 193 -13.22 -10.45 0.37
C GLU A 193 -12.03 -11.30 -0.08
N PHE A 194 -11.49 -11.07 -1.28
CA PHE A 194 -10.26 -11.69 -1.74
C PHE A 194 -9.10 -11.45 -0.76
N LEU A 195 -8.88 -10.20 -0.35
CA LEU A 195 -7.83 -9.86 0.63
C LEU A 195 -8.05 -10.56 1.96
N TYR A 196 -9.30 -10.59 2.45
CA TYR A 196 -9.65 -11.30 3.67
C TYR A 196 -9.26 -12.78 3.58
N ASN A 197 -9.63 -13.44 2.48
CA ASN A 197 -9.36 -14.84 2.22
C ASN A 197 -7.86 -15.14 2.17
N VAL A 198 -7.07 -14.29 1.52
CA VAL A 198 -5.60 -14.38 1.53
C VAL A 198 -5.06 -14.31 2.97
N GLY A 199 -5.51 -13.33 3.75
CA GLY A 199 -5.00 -13.12 5.11
C GLY A 199 -5.28 -14.27 6.07
N VAL A 200 -6.41 -14.97 5.90
CA VAL A 200 -6.81 -16.11 6.76
C VAL A 200 -6.43 -17.48 6.17
N ALA A 201 -5.97 -17.53 4.92
CA ALA A 201 -5.60 -18.77 4.25
C ALA A 201 -4.58 -19.56 5.08
N GLY A 202 -4.85 -20.87 5.23
CA GLY A 202 -3.98 -21.80 5.95
C GLY A 202 -3.80 -21.54 7.45
N HIS A 203 -4.55 -20.63 8.05
CA HIS A 203 -4.41 -20.29 9.48
C HIS A 203 -4.67 -21.49 10.42
N LYS A 204 -5.51 -22.44 10.00
CA LYS A 204 -5.81 -23.67 10.78
C LYS A 204 -4.89 -24.85 10.46
N PHE A 205 -3.97 -24.72 9.50
CA PHE A 205 -3.03 -25.80 9.17
C PHE A 205 -1.95 -25.90 10.24
N PRO A 206 -1.43 -27.11 10.54
CA PRO A 206 -0.30 -27.26 11.44
C PRO A 206 0.92 -26.47 10.93
N MET A 207 1.61 -25.75 11.82
CA MET A 207 2.65 -24.78 11.44
C MET A 207 3.81 -25.36 10.62
N ASP A 208 4.16 -26.64 10.84
CA ASP A 208 5.29 -27.26 10.15
C ASP A 208 4.95 -27.75 8.73
N THR A 209 3.67 -27.70 8.34
CA THR A 209 3.24 -28.09 7.00
C THR A 209 3.70 -27.10 5.94
N THR A 210 3.96 -27.60 4.74
CA THR A 210 4.28 -26.78 3.57
C THR A 210 3.13 -25.83 3.26
N GLU A 211 1.89 -26.28 3.40
CA GLU A 211 0.68 -25.52 3.14
C GLU A 211 0.56 -24.30 4.07
N HIS A 212 0.84 -24.48 5.36
CA HIS A 212 0.85 -23.38 6.32
C HIS A 212 1.91 -22.34 5.94
N LYS A 213 3.16 -22.78 5.75
CA LYS A 213 4.29 -21.90 5.41
C LYS A 213 4.05 -21.15 4.10
N GLN A 214 3.56 -21.85 3.08
CA GLN A 214 3.22 -21.25 1.79
C GLN A 214 2.08 -20.24 1.91
N SER A 215 1.09 -20.48 2.77
CA SER A 215 -0.02 -19.53 2.97
C SER A 215 0.46 -18.20 3.56
N ILE A 216 1.42 -18.22 4.50
CA ILE A 216 2.04 -17.00 5.04
C ILE A 216 2.86 -16.30 3.96
N LEU A 217 3.65 -17.06 3.20
CA LEU A 217 4.47 -16.51 2.13
C LEU A 217 3.61 -15.85 1.02
N ASN A 218 2.50 -16.48 0.62
CA ASN A 218 1.56 -15.92 -0.35
C ASN A 218 0.91 -14.64 0.16
N ALA A 219 0.58 -14.57 1.46
CA ALA A 219 0.06 -13.35 2.07
C ALA A 219 1.12 -12.23 2.03
N MET A 220 2.40 -12.52 2.30
CA MET A 220 3.47 -11.54 2.13
C MET A 220 3.64 -11.09 0.68
N MET A 221 3.57 -12.01 -0.29
CA MET A 221 3.61 -11.67 -1.72
C MET A 221 2.43 -10.78 -2.14
N THR A 222 1.25 -11.00 -1.55
CA THR A 222 0.06 -10.15 -1.78
C THR A 222 0.27 -8.76 -1.18
N SER A 223 0.89 -8.65 0.00
CA SER A 223 1.31 -7.37 0.56
C SER A 223 2.29 -6.65 -0.38
N ILE A 224 3.32 -7.34 -0.91
CA ILE A 224 4.23 -6.73 -1.92
C ILE A 224 3.43 -6.16 -3.10
N ALA A 225 2.49 -6.93 -3.67
CA ALA A 225 1.69 -6.48 -4.80
C ALA A 225 0.86 -5.23 -4.47
N SER A 226 0.22 -5.21 -3.30
CA SER A 226 -0.59 -4.10 -2.81
C SER A 226 0.20 -2.82 -2.63
N GLU A 227 1.30 -2.87 -1.87
CA GLU A 227 2.09 -1.67 -1.57
C GLU A 227 2.69 -1.04 -2.85
N LEU A 228 3.09 -1.87 -3.81
CA LEU A 228 3.58 -1.38 -5.10
C LEU A 228 2.47 -0.77 -5.97
N TRP A 229 1.24 -1.30 -5.88
CA TRP A 229 0.07 -0.71 -6.51
C TRP A 229 -0.26 0.64 -5.87
N ASN A 230 -0.39 0.68 -4.55
CA ASN A 230 -0.67 1.87 -3.76
C ASN A 230 0.35 2.98 -4.04
N GLY A 231 1.64 2.62 -4.12
CA GLY A 231 2.69 3.57 -4.48
C GLY A 231 2.43 4.31 -5.79
N ARG A 232 1.92 3.63 -6.83
CA ARG A 232 1.55 4.30 -8.09
C ARG A 232 0.25 5.08 -7.95
N GLU A 233 -0.73 4.49 -7.31
CA GLU A 233 -2.08 5.03 -7.19
C GLU A 233 -2.11 6.36 -6.41
N TYR A 234 -1.50 6.39 -5.23
CA TYR A 234 -1.46 7.57 -4.39
C TYR A 234 -0.58 8.66 -4.98
N ASN A 235 0.56 8.31 -5.59
CA ASN A 235 1.37 9.29 -6.31
C ASN A 235 0.60 9.87 -7.51
N PHE A 236 -0.24 9.09 -8.18
CA PHE A 236 -1.07 9.61 -9.27
C PHE A 236 -2.06 10.66 -8.76
N ILE A 237 -2.91 10.33 -7.78
CA ILE A 237 -3.94 11.25 -7.28
C ILE A 237 -3.37 12.43 -6.46
N ALA A 238 -2.18 12.26 -5.84
CA ALA A 238 -1.50 13.34 -5.12
C ALA A 238 -1.17 14.56 -6.02
N GLN A 239 -1.02 14.34 -7.33
CA GLN A 239 -0.80 15.42 -8.30
C GLN A 239 -2.00 16.37 -8.44
N TYR A 240 -3.19 15.95 -7.99
CA TYR A 240 -4.46 16.66 -8.21
C TYR A 240 -5.22 16.98 -6.92
N VAL A 241 -4.99 16.23 -5.84
CA VAL A 241 -5.86 16.24 -4.65
C VAL A 241 -6.02 17.61 -4.00
N GLU A 242 -4.96 18.42 -3.94
CA GLU A 242 -5.03 19.74 -3.30
C GLU A 242 -5.92 20.71 -4.08
N GLU A 243 -5.68 20.84 -5.39
CA GLU A 243 -6.51 21.69 -6.26
C GLU A 243 -7.97 21.22 -6.22
N LYS A 244 -8.17 19.89 -6.24
CA LYS A 244 -9.50 19.29 -6.20
C LYS A 244 -10.24 19.59 -4.88
N LEU A 245 -9.56 19.50 -3.74
CA LEU A 245 -10.14 19.85 -2.44
C LEU A 245 -10.52 21.33 -2.38
N LEU A 246 -9.66 22.21 -2.90
CA LEU A 246 -9.93 23.64 -2.95
C LEU A 246 -11.09 23.99 -3.89
N SER A 247 -11.34 23.17 -4.93
CA SER A 247 -12.49 23.36 -5.81
C SER A 247 -13.82 23.00 -5.13
N TYR A 248 -13.84 21.95 -4.29
CA TYR A 248 -15.03 21.53 -3.54
C TYR A 248 -15.32 22.41 -2.33
N THR A 249 -14.27 22.76 -1.60
CA THR A 249 -14.36 23.49 -0.34
C THR A 249 -13.38 24.66 -0.35
N PRO A 250 -13.70 25.76 -1.05
CA PRO A 250 -12.80 26.91 -1.23
C PRO A 250 -12.33 27.55 0.09
N SER A 251 -13.12 27.43 1.17
CA SER A 251 -12.76 27.95 2.49
C SER A 251 -11.52 27.29 3.08
N LEU A 252 -11.13 26.09 2.63
CA LEU A 252 -9.88 25.43 3.06
C LEU A 252 -8.64 26.24 2.71
N SER A 253 -8.69 27.10 1.69
CA SER A 253 -7.58 28.00 1.32
C SER A 253 -7.20 28.98 2.43
N ALA A 254 -8.12 29.30 3.34
CA ALA A 254 -7.89 30.18 4.47
C ALA A 254 -7.46 29.43 5.74
N ASP A 255 -7.56 28.10 5.79
CA ASP A 255 -7.19 27.26 6.94
C ASP A 255 -6.19 26.18 6.53
N ASN A 256 -4.90 26.52 6.67
CA ASN A 256 -3.78 25.62 6.37
C ASN A 256 -3.79 24.32 7.18
N ARG A 257 -4.39 24.30 8.38
CA ARG A 257 -4.48 23.09 9.20
C ARG A 257 -5.56 22.18 8.65
N ALA A 258 -6.75 22.73 8.38
CA ALA A 258 -7.85 21.98 7.78
C ALA A 258 -7.45 21.43 6.39
N LEU A 259 -6.81 22.23 5.54
CA LEU A 259 -6.33 21.78 4.23
C LEU A 259 -5.33 20.62 4.36
N ARG A 260 -4.38 20.71 5.31
CA ARG A 260 -3.43 19.63 5.58
C ARG A 260 -4.11 18.34 6.01
N ASN A 261 -5.11 18.44 6.89
CA ASN A 261 -5.87 17.28 7.35
C ASN A 261 -6.66 16.65 6.19
N ALA A 262 -7.33 17.48 5.37
CA ALA A 262 -8.13 17.03 4.24
C ALA A 262 -7.32 16.28 3.18
N LYS A 263 -6.12 16.74 2.86
CA LYS A 263 -5.21 16.02 1.93
C LYS A 263 -4.33 14.97 2.62
N GLY A 264 -4.42 14.86 3.95
CA GLY A 264 -3.49 14.09 4.77
C GLY A 264 -3.45 12.62 4.40
N TYR A 265 -4.63 12.03 4.13
CA TYR A 265 -4.74 10.63 3.72
C TYR A 265 -3.94 10.33 2.44
N VAL A 266 -4.20 11.07 1.35
CA VAL A 266 -3.48 10.89 0.07
C VAL A 266 -1.99 11.18 0.23
N MET A 267 -1.65 12.29 0.89
CA MET A 267 -0.25 12.67 1.04
C MET A 267 0.55 11.68 1.92
N GLY A 268 -0.10 11.07 2.91
CA GLY A 268 0.48 10.06 3.81
C GLY A 268 0.92 8.78 3.10
N HIS A 269 0.24 8.40 2.01
CA HIS A 269 0.57 7.24 1.19
C HIS A 269 1.35 7.61 -0.10
N SER A 270 1.58 8.90 -0.35
CA SER A 270 2.30 9.37 -1.55
C SER A 270 3.82 9.44 -1.35
N GLY A 271 4.55 9.74 -2.42
CA GLY A 271 6.01 9.79 -2.40
C GLY A 271 6.62 8.39 -2.34
N GLU A 272 7.58 8.19 -1.44
CA GLU A 272 8.30 6.91 -1.30
C GLU A 272 7.67 5.94 -0.28
N VAL A 273 6.59 6.34 0.40
CA VAL A 273 6.04 5.62 1.58
C VAL A 273 5.62 4.18 1.22
N GLU A 274 4.59 4.04 0.39
CA GLU A 274 4.04 2.72 0.01
C GLU A 274 5.07 1.88 -0.75
N ASN A 275 5.85 2.50 -1.63
CA ASN A 275 6.93 1.81 -2.33
C ASN A 275 7.95 1.21 -1.34
N ARG A 276 8.27 1.92 -0.26
CA ARG A 276 9.15 1.42 0.80
C ARG A 276 8.46 0.33 1.64
N HIS A 277 7.15 0.42 1.88
CA HIS A 277 6.39 -0.68 2.49
C HIS A 277 6.47 -1.95 1.65
N GLY A 278 6.31 -1.85 0.33
CA GLY A 278 6.45 -2.99 -0.59
C GLY A 278 7.82 -3.65 -0.53
N LEU A 279 8.89 -2.85 -0.40
CA LEU A 279 10.23 -3.38 -0.22
C LEU A 279 10.45 -4.02 1.16
N HIS A 280 9.82 -3.51 2.22
CA HIS A 280 9.83 -4.17 3.53
C HIS A 280 9.07 -5.51 3.49
N ALA A 281 7.92 -5.57 2.80
CA ALA A 281 7.20 -6.82 2.57
C ALA A 281 8.05 -7.84 1.78
N LEU A 282 8.81 -7.37 0.77
CA LEU A 282 9.74 -8.21 0.00
C LEU A 282 10.88 -8.75 0.87
N ALA A 283 11.49 -7.90 1.70
CA ALA A 283 12.51 -8.32 2.65
C ALA A 283 11.95 -9.32 3.67
N ALA A 284 10.72 -9.13 4.14
CA ALA A 284 10.03 -10.06 5.03
C ALA A 284 9.79 -11.42 4.34
N ALA A 285 9.30 -11.43 3.11
CA ALA A 285 9.00 -12.66 2.36
C ALA A 285 10.26 -13.51 2.14
N GLN A 286 11.36 -12.89 1.74
CA GLN A 286 12.63 -13.62 1.57
C GLN A 286 13.23 -14.07 2.90
N ALA A 287 13.14 -13.24 3.95
CA ALA A 287 13.57 -13.64 5.28
C ALA A 287 12.74 -14.82 5.81
N TYR A 288 11.43 -14.84 5.58
CA TYR A 288 10.55 -15.93 5.96
C TYR A 288 10.88 -17.22 5.22
N SER A 289 11.10 -17.11 3.90
CA SER A 289 11.52 -18.22 3.03
C SER A 289 12.79 -18.90 3.56
N ARG A 290 13.84 -18.11 3.86
CA ARG A 290 15.09 -18.63 4.45
C ARG A 290 14.87 -19.29 5.82
N ASN A 291 13.98 -18.77 6.66
CA ASN A 291 13.72 -19.32 8.00
C ASN A 291 12.85 -20.58 8.01
N THR A 292 12.04 -20.79 6.98
CA THR A 292 11.07 -21.89 6.92
C THR A 292 11.40 -22.98 5.91
N ALA A 293 12.52 -22.83 5.19
CA ALA A 293 12.97 -23.72 4.12
C ALA A 293 11.95 -23.89 2.98
N ILE A 294 11.08 -22.90 2.77
CA ILE A 294 10.27 -22.73 1.57
C ILE A 294 11.01 -21.78 0.64
N ALA A 295 11.14 -22.14 -0.63
CA ALA A 295 11.82 -21.29 -1.61
C ALA A 295 10.99 -20.04 -1.92
N PHE A 296 11.66 -18.89 -2.01
CA PHE A 296 11.04 -17.69 -2.57
C PHE A 296 11.03 -17.80 -4.10
N ASP A 297 9.88 -18.14 -4.67
CA ASP A 297 9.70 -18.24 -6.12
C ASP A 297 9.32 -16.88 -6.72
N ILE A 298 10.22 -16.31 -7.52
CA ILE A 298 10.02 -15.04 -8.21
C ILE A 298 8.93 -15.17 -9.30
N THR A 299 8.80 -16.33 -9.94
CA THR A 299 7.70 -16.60 -10.89
C THR A 299 6.37 -16.58 -10.15
N LYS A 300 6.32 -17.15 -8.94
CA LYS A 300 5.11 -17.10 -8.12
C LYS A 300 4.76 -15.68 -7.70
N LEU A 301 5.75 -14.86 -7.35
CA LEU A 301 5.55 -13.44 -7.07
C LEU A 301 4.91 -12.73 -8.28
N LYS A 302 5.42 -12.97 -9.50
CA LYS A 302 4.84 -12.41 -10.74
C LYS A 302 3.35 -12.76 -10.86
N GLU A 303 2.99 -14.02 -10.68
CA GLU A 303 1.60 -14.49 -10.74
C GLU A 303 0.72 -13.79 -9.70
N VAL A 304 1.19 -13.68 -8.46
CA VAL A 304 0.44 -13.01 -7.38
C VAL A 304 0.25 -11.52 -7.68
N MET A 305 1.27 -10.85 -8.21
CA MET A 305 1.15 -9.43 -8.58
C MET A 305 0.16 -9.23 -9.74
N LEU A 306 0.14 -10.12 -10.73
CA LEU A 306 -0.82 -10.03 -11.85
C LEU A 306 -2.25 -10.33 -11.40
N ASP A 307 -2.47 -11.35 -10.55
CA ASP A 307 -3.79 -11.65 -9.99
C ASP A 307 -4.30 -10.49 -9.12
N TYR A 308 -3.44 -9.90 -8.28
CA TYR A 308 -3.77 -8.71 -7.51
C TYR A 308 -4.17 -7.54 -8.42
N ASN A 309 -3.34 -7.22 -9.43
CA ASN A 309 -3.58 -6.11 -10.36
C ASN A 309 -4.89 -6.29 -11.14
N GLN A 310 -5.19 -7.51 -11.59
CA GLN A 310 -6.47 -7.79 -12.26
C GLN A 310 -7.66 -7.51 -11.34
N ARG A 311 -7.61 -7.98 -10.08
CA ARG A 311 -8.72 -7.85 -9.15
C ARG A 311 -8.95 -6.40 -8.73
N VAL A 312 -7.88 -5.66 -8.44
CA VAL A 312 -8.00 -4.23 -8.11
C VAL A 312 -8.42 -3.42 -9.34
N GLY A 313 -7.97 -3.81 -10.55
CA GLY A 313 -8.44 -3.22 -11.81
C GLY A 313 -9.95 -3.39 -12.02
N ASN A 314 -10.50 -4.55 -11.70
CA ASN A 314 -11.95 -4.78 -11.74
C ASN A 314 -12.69 -3.89 -10.74
N ALA A 315 -12.13 -3.69 -9.54
CA ALA A 315 -12.70 -2.76 -8.55
C ALA A 315 -12.71 -1.31 -9.08
N PHE A 316 -11.60 -0.83 -9.66
CA PHE A 316 -11.53 0.50 -10.27
C PHE A 316 -12.46 0.67 -11.48
N HIS A 317 -12.63 -0.36 -12.29
CA HIS A 317 -13.63 -0.35 -13.37
C HIS A 317 -15.06 -0.22 -12.80
N GLY A 318 -15.39 -0.94 -11.72
CA GLY A 318 -16.65 -0.80 -10.99
C GLY A 318 -16.86 0.62 -10.45
N LEU A 319 -15.83 1.21 -9.84
CA LEU A 319 -15.86 2.59 -9.36
C LEU A 319 -16.06 3.60 -10.49
N HIS A 320 -15.35 3.45 -11.60
CA HIS A 320 -15.51 4.30 -12.78
C HIS A 320 -16.94 4.27 -13.31
N ARG A 321 -17.54 3.07 -13.42
CA ARG A 321 -18.95 2.92 -13.81
C ARG A 321 -19.90 3.60 -12.81
N ALA A 322 -19.65 3.46 -11.51
CA ALA A 322 -20.46 4.09 -10.47
C ALA A 322 -20.38 5.63 -10.51
N LEU A 323 -19.22 6.20 -10.86
CA LEU A 323 -19.02 7.64 -11.01
C LEU A 323 -19.68 8.22 -12.26
N THR A 324 -19.82 7.43 -13.33
CA THR A 324 -20.25 7.88 -14.65
C THR A 324 -21.68 7.50 -15.02
N ALA A 325 -22.37 6.76 -14.15
CA ALA A 325 -23.80 6.48 -14.24
C ALA A 325 -24.66 7.72 -13.97
#